data_AF-A0A7R9HFU7-F1
#
_entry.id   AF-A0A7R9HFU7-F1
#
_cell.length_a   1.000
_cell.length_b   1.000
_cell.length_c   1.000
_cell.angle_alpha   90.00
_cell.angle_beta   90.00
_cell.angle_gamma   90.00
#
_symmetry.space_group_name_H-M   'P 1'
#
loop_
_entity.id
_entity.type
_entity.pdbx_description
1 polymer ?
#
loop_
_entity_poly.entity_id
_entity_poly.type
_entity_poly.pdbx_seq_one_letter_code
_entity_poly.pdbx_strand_id
1 'polypeptide(L)'
;VFFSVMMASMSLGIASPYIEAFGIAKGAGAKVFSVINRVSPINSTSEDGIKPTSIKGSITFNNVHFQYPSRADVKVLQGLNLTVNPGETVALVGSSGCGKSTCVQLIQRFYDPIQGSVSLDGVNIKYLNVSWLRSHIGVVGQEPILFQTTIAENIRFGNEQASIDDIVQAAKKANAHDFIAKLPQYKTKSLPHENSLEV
;
A
#
# COMPACT_ATOMS: atom_id res chain seq x y z
N VAL A 1 44.80 21.29 -45.37
CA VAL A 1 43.90 20.24 -45.93
C VAL A 1 44.14 18.88 -45.30
N PHE A 2 45.35 18.30 -45.32
CA PHE A 2 45.61 16.99 -44.70
C PHE A 2 45.32 16.96 -43.17
N PHE A 3 45.87 17.93 -42.43
CA PHE A 3 45.69 18.02 -40.98
C PHE A 3 44.22 18.18 -40.54
N SER A 4 43.44 18.95 -41.31
CA SER A 4 42.00 19.12 -41.07
C SER A 4 41.20 17.83 -41.30
N VAL A 5 41.58 17.02 -42.30
CA VAL A 5 40.95 15.72 -42.55
C VAL A 5 41.27 14.74 -41.41
N MET A 6 42.53 14.69 -40.97
CA MET A 6 42.96 13.83 -39.87
C MET A 6 42.22 14.15 -38.56
N MET A 7 42.10 15.44 -38.21
CA MET A 7 41.38 15.88 -37.00
C MET A 7 39.88 15.58 -37.07
N ALA A 8 39.26 15.71 -38.25
CA ALA A 8 37.86 15.33 -38.45
C ALA A 8 37.63 13.83 -38.25
N SER A 9 38.50 12.97 -38.81
CA SER A 9 38.43 11.52 -38.62
C SER A 9 38.63 11.10 -37.15
N MET A 10 39.59 11.72 -36.45
CA MET A 10 39.79 11.47 -35.02
C MET A 10 38.56 11.87 -34.20
N SER A 11 37.92 12.99 -34.53
CA SER A 11 36.72 13.47 -33.82
C SER A 11 35.52 12.53 -34.02
N LEU A 12 35.34 11.99 -35.23
CA LEU A 12 34.34 10.95 -35.51
C LEU A 12 34.60 9.65 -34.74
N GLY A 13 35.87 9.22 -34.65
CA GLY A 13 36.26 8.05 -33.87
C GLY A 13 35.93 8.21 -32.38
N ILE A 14 36.18 9.40 -31.82
CA ILE A 14 35.83 9.74 -30.43
C ILE A 14 34.29 9.82 -30.24
N ALA A 15 33.54 10.20 -31.27
CA ALA A 15 32.08 10.29 -31.21
C ALA A 15 31.38 8.91 -31.23
N SER A 16 32.01 7.88 -31.79
CA SER A 16 31.38 6.57 -32.03
C SER A 16 30.79 5.88 -30.78
N PRO A 17 31.47 5.86 -29.61
CA PRO A 17 30.92 5.24 -28.41
C PRO A 17 29.66 5.96 -27.88
N TYR A 18 29.49 7.25 -28.16
CA TYR A 18 28.30 7.99 -27.72
C TYR A 18 27.04 7.54 -28.47
N ILE A 19 27.16 7.07 -29.71
CA ILE A 19 26.01 6.56 -30.48
C ILE A 19 25.39 5.35 -29.76
N GLU A 20 26.24 4.42 -29.29
CA GLU A 20 25.81 3.27 -28.50
C GLU A 20 25.20 3.71 -27.16
N ALA A 21 25.87 4.64 -26.46
CA ALA A 21 25.37 5.18 -25.19
C ALA A 21 23.99 5.84 -25.34
N PHE A 22 23.75 6.62 -26.40
CA PHE A 22 22.45 7.21 -26.70
C PHE A 22 21.39 6.14 -27.00
N GLY A 23 21.76 5.06 -27.71
CA GLY A 23 20.88 3.93 -27.95
C GLY A 23 20.42 3.26 -26.65
N ILE A 24 21.37 2.93 -25.77
CA ILE A 24 21.10 2.34 -24.45
C ILE A 24 20.26 3.30 -23.59
N ALA A 25 20.65 4.57 -23.52
CA ALA A 25 19.95 5.59 -22.74
C ALA A 25 18.50 5.78 -23.21
N LYS A 26 18.25 5.78 -24.52
CA LYS A 26 16.89 5.86 -25.07
C LYS A 26 16.06 4.62 -24.71
N GLY A 27 16.65 3.43 -24.78
CA GLY A 27 15.99 2.18 -24.38
C GLY A 27 15.65 2.14 -22.88
N ALA A 28 16.58 2.56 -22.02
CA ALA A 28 16.36 2.68 -20.57
C ALA A 28 15.31 3.75 -20.25
N GLY A 29 15.42 4.92 -20.88
CA GLY A 29 14.47 6.03 -20.74
C GLY A 29 13.05 5.61 -21.11
N ALA A 30 12.87 4.87 -22.22
CA ALA A 30 11.56 4.37 -22.61
C ALA A 30 10.89 3.50 -21.53
N LYS A 31 11.65 2.64 -20.84
CA LYS A 31 11.14 1.83 -19.71
C LYS A 31 10.76 2.69 -18.52
N VAL A 32 11.60 3.66 -18.14
CA VAL A 32 11.31 4.58 -17.04
C VAL A 32 10.03 5.38 -17.31
N PHE A 33 9.92 5.97 -18.49
CA PHE A 33 8.72 6.72 -18.89
C PHE A 33 7.48 5.83 -18.99
N SER A 34 7.61 4.55 -19.35
CA SER A 34 6.48 3.62 -19.36
C SER A 34 5.88 3.40 -17.97
N VAL A 35 6.69 3.47 -16.90
CA VAL A 35 6.23 3.37 -15.51
C VAL A 35 5.66 4.70 -15.04
N ILE A 36 6.35 5.81 -15.30
CA ILE A 36 5.91 7.16 -14.88
C ILE A 36 4.57 7.52 -15.52
N ASN A 37 4.39 7.24 -16.81
CA ASN A 37 3.19 7.60 -17.56
C ASN A 37 2.05 6.58 -17.40
N ARG A 38 2.24 5.51 -16.62
CA ARG A 38 1.21 4.49 -16.43
C ARG A 38 0.10 5.04 -15.53
N VAL A 39 -1.13 5.10 -16.05
CA VAL A 39 -2.31 5.43 -15.26
C VAL A 39 -2.81 4.17 -14.53
N SER A 40 -2.89 4.23 -13.20
CA SER A 40 -3.45 3.13 -12.38
C SER A 40 -4.99 3.14 -12.46
N PRO A 41 -5.65 1.98 -12.67
CA PRO A 41 -7.11 1.88 -12.61
C PRO A 41 -7.69 2.27 -11.25
N ILE A 42 -6.96 1.97 -10.17
CA ILE A 42 -7.29 2.39 -8.80
C ILE A 42 -6.15 3.30 -8.37
N ASN A 43 -6.37 4.61 -8.49
CA ASN A 43 -5.37 5.62 -8.17
C ASN A 43 -5.52 6.11 -6.72
N SER A 44 -4.59 5.72 -5.85
CA SER A 44 -4.59 6.15 -4.44
C SER A 44 -4.08 7.56 -4.22
N THR A 45 -3.41 8.18 -5.21
CA THR A 45 -2.93 9.56 -5.12
C THR A 45 -3.91 10.56 -5.73
N SER A 46 -5.04 10.10 -6.27
CA SER A 46 -6.08 10.99 -6.77
C SER A 46 -6.89 11.56 -5.61
N GLU A 47 -7.28 12.83 -5.75
CA GLU A 47 -8.24 13.51 -4.86
C GLU A 47 -9.70 13.23 -5.24
N ASP A 48 -9.92 12.53 -6.37
CA ASP A 48 -11.25 12.22 -6.89
C ASP A 48 -12.05 11.29 -5.98
N GLY A 49 -13.37 11.40 -6.07
CA GLY A 49 -14.31 10.55 -5.34
C GLY A 49 -14.91 11.24 -4.11
N ILE A 50 -15.96 10.63 -3.57
CA ILE A 50 -16.74 11.15 -2.46
C ILE A 50 -15.93 10.95 -1.16
N LYS A 51 -15.90 11.97 -0.31
CA LYS A 51 -15.33 11.95 1.04
C LYS A 51 -16.42 12.29 2.06
N PRO A 52 -17.21 11.30 2.51
CA PRO A 52 -18.20 11.51 3.56
C PRO A 52 -17.61 12.14 4.82
N THR A 53 -18.40 12.97 5.51
CA THR A 53 -17.98 13.62 6.76
C THR A 53 -18.06 12.69 7.97
N SER A 54 -18.81 11.60 7.87
CA SER A 54 -19.00 10.62 8.94
C SER A 54 -19.14 9.22 8.37
N ILE A 55 -18.80 8.23 9.21
CA ILE A 55 -18.87 6.79 8.89
C ILE A 55 -19.55 6.09 10.06
N LYS A 56 -20.50 5.21 9.76
CA LYS A 56 -21.09 4.27 10.73
C LYS A 56 -20.35 2.93 10.71
N GLY A 57 -19.85 2.50 9.54
CA GLY A 57 -19.04 1.29 9.40
C GLY A 57 -19.83 0.06 8.97
N SER A 58 -20.98 0.23 8.31
CA SER A 58 -21.74 -0.88 7.72
C SER A 58 -21.11 -1.29 6.40
N ILE A 59 -20.72 -2.56 6.27
CA ILE A 59 -20.16 -3.11 5.03
C ILE A 59 -21.16 -4.05 4.38
N THR A 60 -21.38 -3.92 3.08
CA THR A 60 -22.26 -4.82 2.33
C THR A 60 -21.61 -5.31 1.06
N PHE A 61 -21.59 -6.62 0.88
CA PHE A 61 -21.31 -7.31 -0.38
C PHE A 61 -22.64 -7.69 -1.00
N ASN A 62 -22.88 -7.25 -2.24
CA ASN A 62 -24.07 -7.61 -3.00
C ASN A 62 -23.67 -8.36 -4.27
N ASN A 63 -24.02 -9.65 -4.31
CA ASN A 63 -23.80 -10.57 -5.42
C ASN A 63 -22.38 -10.48 -6.01
N VAL A 64 -21.36 -10.52 -5.15
CA VAL A 64 -19.97 -10.25 -5.55
C VAL A 64 -19.35 -11.47 -6.22
N HIS A 65 -18.92 -11.30 -7.47
CA HIS A 65 -18.07 -12.24 -8.20
C HIS A 65 -16.69 -11.65 -8.40
N PHE A 66 -15.66 -12.46 -8.14
CA PHE A 66 -14.27 -12.00 -8.23
C PHE A 66 -13.31 -13.11 -8.65
N GLN A 67 -12.30 -12.70 -9.42
CA GLN A 67 -11.14 -13.49 -9.80
C GLN A 67 -9.92 -12.57 -9.88
N TYR A 68 -8.74 -13.10 -9.58
CA TYR A 68 -7.52 -12.28 -9.66
C TYR A 68 -7.10 -12.10 -11.13
N PRO A 69 -6.67 -10.90 -11.56
CA PRO A 69 -6.20 -10.67 -12.93
C PRO A 69 -5.03 -11.58 -13.33
N SER A 70 -4.19 -11.98 -12.38
CA SER A 70 -3.06 -12.89 -12.59
C SER A 70 -3.46 -14.35 -12.79
N ARG A 71 -4.70 -14.73 -12.44
CA ARG A 71 -5.26 -16.08 -12.54
C ARG A 71 -6.74 -16.00 -12.93
N ALA A 72 -6.98 -15.53 -14.15
CA ALA A 72 -8.33 -15.24 -14.66
C ALA A 72 -9.21 -16.49 -14.85
N ASP A 73 -8.61 -17.67 -14.83
CA ASP A 73 -9.26 -18.98 -14.91
C ASP A 73 -9.91 -19.42 -13.59
N VAL A 74 -9.47 -18.86 -12.45
CA VAL A 74 -9.92 -19.28 -11.12
C VAL A 74 -10.91 -18.28 -10.51
N LYS A 75 -12.19 -18.65 -10.45
CA LYS A 75 -13.24 -17.87 -9.78
C LYS A 75 -13.14 -18.03 -8.26
N VAL A 76 -12.71 -16.97 -7.57
CA VAL A 76 -12.50 -16.97 -6.11
C VAL A 76 -13.81 -16.72 -5.36
N LEU A 77 -14.56 -15.69 -5.76
CA LEU A 77 -15.90 -15.40 -5.23
C LEU A 77 -16.94 -15.60 -6.32
N GLN A 78 -18.06 -16.24 -5.98
CA GLN A 78 -19.06 -16.70 -6.94
C GLN A 78 -20.48 -16.28 -6.52
N GLY A 79 -20.69 -14.98 -6.26
CA GLY A 79 -22.00 -14.43 -5.85
C GLY A 79 -22.11 -14.26 -4.34
N LEU A 80 -21.07 -13.73 -3.69
CA LEU A 80 -21.06 -13.50 -2.25
C LEU A 80 -22.03 -12.38 -1.87
N ASN A 81 -22.93 -12.67 -0.94
CA ASN A 81 -23.77 -11.70 -0.25
C ASN A 81 -23.43 -11.73 1.24
N LEU A 82 -23.07 -10.58 1.80
CA LEU A 82 -22.66 -10.44 3.20
C LEU A 82 -22.98 -9.02 3.67
N THR A 83 -23.60 -8.89 4.82
CA THR A 83 -23.77 -7.60 5.50
C THR A 83 -23.11 -7.68 6.86
N VAL A 84 -22.25 -6.73 7.16
CA VAL A 84 -21.60 -6.55 8.46
C VAL A 84 -22.11 -5.25 9.05
N ASN A 85 -22.80 -5.34 10.19
CA ASN A 85 -23.39 -4.16 10.81
C ASN A 85 -22.37 -3.42 11.69
N PRO A 86 -22.55 -2.11 11.94
CA PRO A 86 -21.72 -1.37 12.87
C PRO A 86 -21.64 -2.03 14.24
N GLY A 87 -20.43 -2.20 14.76
CA GLY A 87 -20.16 -2.83 16.06
C GLY A 87 -20.22 -4.36 16.06
N GLU A 88 -20.52 -5.00 14.93
CA GLU A 88 -20.54 -6.45 14.80
C GLU A 88 -19.12 -7.01 14.63
N THR A 89 -18.85 -8.16 15.25
CA THR A 89 -17.64 -8.94 14.98
C THR A 89 -18.00 -10.13 14.10
N VAL A 90 -17.49 -10.14 12.87
CA VAL A 90 -17.78 -11.20 11.89
C VAL A 90 -16.53 -12.03 11.64
N ALA A 91 -16.66 -13.35 11.77
CA ALA A 91 -15.60 -14.30 11.48
C ALA A 91 -15.82 -14.96 10.11
N LEU A 92 -14.86 -14.79 9.19
CA LEU A 92 -14.84 -15.52 7.92
C LEU A 92 -14.05 -16.82 8.09
N VAL A 93 -14.74 -17.96 8.09
CA VAL A 93 -14.14 -19.29 8.25
C VAL A 93 -14.28 -20.13 6.99
N GLY A 94 -13.29 -21.00 6.74
CA GLY A 94 -13.30 -21.90 5.58
C GLY A 94 -11.90 -22.40 5.23
N SER A 95 -11.82 -23.33 4.28
CA SER A 95 -10.56 -23.92 3.81
C SER A 95 -9.60 -22.88 3.23
N SER A 96 -8.31 -23.22 3.15
CA SER A 96 -7.34 -22.36 2.46
C SER A 96 -7.77 -22.11 1.02
N GLY A 97 -7.65 -20.87 0.54
CA GLY A 97 -8.04 -20.48 -0.82
C GLY A 97 -9.54 -20.16 -1.02
N CYS A 98 -10.41 -20.28 -0.01
CA CYS A 98 -11.85 -20.02 -0.17
C CYS A 98 -12.24 -18.52 -0.26
N GLY A 99 -11.28 -17.61 -0.40
CA GLY A 99 -11.55 -16.18 -0.60
C GLY A 99 -11.64 -15.30 0.66
N LYS A 100 -11.29 -15.80 1.86
CA LYS A 100 -11.31 -15.00 3.10
C LYS A 100 -10.52 -13.70 3.01
N SER A 101 -9.23 -13.81 2.67
CA SER A 101 -8.35 -12.64 2.50
C SER A 101 -8.79 -11.76 1.34
N THR A 102 -9.42 -12.37 0.32
CA THR A 102 -9.99 -11.64 -0.83
C THR A 102 -11.11 -10.70 -0.40
N CYS A 103 -12.00 -11.12 0.51
CA CYS A 103 -13.02 -10.23 1.07
C CYS A 103 -12.38 -8.99 1.73
N VAL A 104 -11.33 -9.20 2.54
CA VAL A 104 -10.60 -8.12 3.22
C VAL A 104 -9.89 -7.19 2.20
N GLN A 105 -9.35 -7.74 1.10
CA GLN A 105 -8.73 -6.96 0.04
C GLN A 105 -9.74 -6.15 -0.79
N LEU A 106 -10.95 -6.68 -0.98
CA LEU A 106 -12.04 -5.97 -1.66
C LEU A 106 -12.56 -4.80 -0.82
N ILE A 107 -12.70 -4.96 0.50
CA ILE A 107 -13.05 -3.85 1.41
C ILE A 107 -12.01 -2.73 1.35
N GLN A 108 -10.72 -3.09 1.33
CA GLN A 108 -9.60 -2.14 1.15
C GLN A 108 -9.51 -1.55 -0.28
N ARG A 109 -10.36 -2.02 -1.19
CA ARG A 109 -10.37 -1.65 -2.61
C ARG A 109 -8.99 -1.79 -3.24
N PHE A 110 -8.28 -2.88 -2.95
CA PHE A 110 -7.09 -3.27 -3.73
C PHE A 110 -7.48 -3.86 -5.08
N TYR A 111 -8.70 -4.38 -5.17
CA TYR A 111 -9.32 -4.83 -6.39
C TYR A 111 -10.77 -4.35 -6.44
N ASP A 112 -11.29 -4.17 -7.66
CA ASP A 112 -12.71 -4.03 -7.89
C ASP A 112 -13.31 -5.42 -8.20
N PRO A 113 -14.55 -5.72 -7.75
CA PRO A 113 -15.24 -6.94 -8.15
C PRO A 113 -15.55 -6.91 -9.66
N ILE A 114 -15.64 -8.10 -10.28
CA ILE A 114 -16.02 -8.21 -11.70
C ILE A 114 -17.51 -7.95 -11.88
N GLN A 115 -18.30 -8.46 -10.93
CA GLN A 115 -19.75 -8.30 -10.88
C GLN A 115 -20.17 -8.12 -9.43
N GLY A 116 -21.29 -7.41 -9.24
CA GLY A 116 -21.79 -7.04 -7.92
C GLY A 116 -21.13 -5.77 -7.39
N SER A 117 -21.29 -5.52 -6.10
CA SER A 117 -20.74 -4.33 -5.44
C SER A 117 -20.33 -4.60 -4.00
N VAL A 118 -19.35 -3.82 -3.56
CA VAL A 118 -19.02 -3.67 -2.15
C VAL A 118 -19.34 -2.23 -1.76
N SER A 119 -20.06 -2.05 -0.65
CA SER A 119 -20.49 -0.74 -0.18
C SER A 119 -20.10 -0.51 1.28
N LEU A 120 -19.78 0.75 1.59
CA LEU A 120 -19.63 1.28 2.95
C LEU A 120 -20.79 2.24 3.21
N ASP A 121 -21.57 1.97 4.24
CA ASP A 121 -22.75 2.76 4.63
C ASP A 121 -23.74 3.00 3.47
N GLY A 122 -23.90 1.99 2.61
CA GLY A 122 -24.77 2.03 1.43
C GLY A 122 -24.14 2.67 0.19
N VAL A 123 -22.99 3.34 0.32
CA VAL A 123 -22.26 3.93 -0.82
C VAL A 123 -21.28 2.91 -1.37
N ASN A 124 -21.37 2.61 -2.67
CA ASN A 124 -20.41 1.72 -3.32
C ASN A 124 -19.00 2.30 -3.19
N ILE A 125 -18.06 1.50 -2.67
CA ILE A 125 -16.70 1.93 -2.38
C ILE A 125 -15.94 2.40 -3.62
N LYS A 126 -16.41 2.03 -4.82
CA LYS A 126 -15.88 2.48 -6.11
C LYS A 126 -15.99 4.01 -6.31
N TYR A 127 -17.00 4.63 -5.70
CA TYR A 127 -17.23 6.07 -5.80
C TYR A 127 -16.57 6.88 -4.69
N LEU A 128 -16.06 6.21 -3.66
CA LEU A 128 -15.33 6.85 -2.57
C LEU A 128 -13.91 7.19 -3.01
N ASN A 129 -13.35 8.25 -2.44
CA ASN A 129 -11.92 8.51 -2.56
C ASN A 129 -11.13 7.38 -1.87
N VAL A 130 -10.12 6.84 -2.55
CA VAL A 130 -9.38 5.64 -2.10
C VAL A 130 -8.54 5.92 -0.86
N SER A 131 -7.87 7.07 -0.81
CA SER A 131 -7.05 7.47 0.34
C SER A 131 -7.93 7.66 1.58
N TRP A 132 -9.04 8.38 1.42
CA TRP A 132 -10.05 8.57 2.47
C TRP A 132 -10.66 7.23 2.93
N LEU A 133 -11.00 6.32 2.03
CA LEU A 133 -11.55 5.01 2.42
C LEU A 133 -10.56 4.25 3.31
N ARG A 134 -9.29 4.19 2.90
CA ARG A 134 -8.26 3.42 3.60
C ARG A 134 -7.83 4.06 4.91
N SER A 135 -7.94 5.37 5.07
CA SER A 135 -7.64 6.05 6.34
C SER A 135 -8.61 5.67 7.48
N HIS A 136 -9.75 5.04 7.15
CA HIS A 136 -10.74 4.57 8.12
C HIS A 136 -10.70 3.05 8.35
N ILE A 137 -9.70 2.35 7.79
CA ILE A 137 -9.58 0.89 7.90
C ILE A 137 -8.26 0.55 8.61
N GLY A 138 -8.34 -0.11 9.76
CA GLY A 138 -7.20 -0.76 10.40
C GLY A 138 -7.06 -2.21 9.93
N VAL A 139 -5.83 -2.64 9.61
CA VAL A 139 -5.56 -4.01 9.15
C VAL A 139 -4.36 -4.58 9.90
N VAL A 140 -4.50 -5.82 10.35
CA VAL A 140 -3.39 -6.63 10.89
C VAL A 140 -3.14 -7.76 9.91
N GLY A 141 -1.95 -7.77 9.30
CA GLY A 141 -1.52 -8.81 8.37
C GLY A 141 -1.22 -10.13 9.09
N GLN A 142 -1.29 -11.24 8.35
CA GLN A 142 -0.93 -12.57 8.87
C GLN A 142 0.55 -12.64 9.27
N GLU A 143 1.42 -12.02 8.48
CA GLU A 143 2.84 -11.86 8.77
C GLU A 143 3.14 -10.37 9.01
N PRO A 144 3.48 -9.96 10.24
CA PRO A 144 3.78 -8.57 10.53
C PRO A 144 5.12 -8.17 9.91
N ILE A 145 5.16 -6.99 9.29
CA ILE A 145 6.36 -6.40 8.71
C ILE A 145 6.72 -5.16 9.53
N LEU A 146 8.00 -5.02 9.87
CA LEU A 146 8.54 -3.82 10.51
C LEU A 146 9.42 -3.06 9.53
N PHE A 147 9.33 -1.74 9.56
CA PHE A 147 10.27 -0.87 8.87
C PHE A 147 11.60 -0.84 9.63
N GLN A 148 12.69 -0.60 8.90
CA GLN A 148 14.04 -0.46 9.45
C GLN A 148 14.20 0.89 10.17
N THR A 149 13.39 1.08 11.21
CA THR A 149 13.35 2.24 12.08
C THR A 149 12.84 1.85 13.47
N THR A 150 12.57 2.83 14.36
CA THR A 150 12.24 2.63 15.76
C THR A 150 10.96 1.89 15.95
N ILE A 151 10.87 1.22 17.10
CA ILE A 151 9.60 0.70 17.57
C ILE A 151 8.60 1.85 17.70
N ALA A 152 9.04 3.01 18.20
CA ALA A 152 8.20 4.21 18.29
C ALA A 152 7.70 4.70 16.91
N GLU A 153 8.56 4.73 15.89
CA GLU A 153 8.21 5.13 14.52
C GLU A 153 7.37 4.07 13.81
N ASN A 154 7.62 2.79 14.04
CA ASN A 154 6.76 1.71 13.55
C ASN A 154 5.35 1.82 14.15
N ILE A 155 5.21 2.19 15.43
CA ILE A 155 3.90 2.45 16.05
C ILE A 155 3.29 3.75 15.49
N ARG A 156 4.06 4.82 15.41
CA ARG A 156 3.65 6.13 14.84
C ARG A 156 3.24 6.01 13.37
N PHE A 157 3.71 5.01 12.64
CA PHE A 157 3.30 4.77 11.26
C PHE A 157 1.77 4.57 11.11
N GLY A 158 1.09 4.09 12.17
CA GLY A 158 -0.37 4.00 12.17
C GLY A 158 -1.10 5.35 12.28
N ASN A 159 -0.44 6.37 12.83
CA ASN A 159 -0.92 7.75 12.89
C ASN A 159 0.28 8.69 13.05
N GLU A 160 0.69 9.34 11.97
CA GLU A 160 1.89 10.20 11.94
C GLU A 160 1.83 11.34 12.97
N GLN A 161 0.62 11.78 13.32
CA GLN A 161 0.35 12.87 14.27
C GLN A 161 0.29 12.39 15.73
N ALA A 162 0.47 11.10 16.01
CA ALA A 162 0.41 10.56 17.37
C ALA A 162 1.50 11.17 18.26
N SER A 163 1.16 11.62 19.47
CA SER A 163 2.15 12.07 20.44
C SER A 163 2.97 10.88 20.98
N ILE A 164 4.05 11.16 21.73
CA ILE A 164 4.80 10.09 22.43
C ILE A 164 3.89 9.38 23.43
N ASP A 165 3.01 10.12 24.11
CA ASP A 165 2.06 9.54 25.05
C ASP A 165 1.08 8.61 24.34
N ASP A 166 0.56 8.98 23.17
CA ASP A 166 -0.30 8.11 22.36
C ASP A 166 0.40 6.80 21.98
N ILE A 167 1.69 6.87 21.61
CA ILE A 167 2.50 5.69 21.29
C ILE A 167 2.63 4.78 22.51
N VAL A 168 2.93 5.34 23.68
CA VAL A 168 3.04 4.57 24.94
C VAL A 168 1.70 3.93 25.30
N GLN A 169 0.60 4.67 25.17
CA GLN A 169 -0.75 4.13 25.43
C GLN A 169 -1.13 3.02 24.45
N ALA A 170 -0.81 3.17 23.16
CA ALA A 170 -1.02 2.13 22.16
C ALA A 170 -0.20 0.87 22.49
N ALA A 171 1.07 1.03 22.87
CA ALA A 171 1.94 -0.09 23.28
C ALA A 171 1.41 -0.80 24.54
N LYS A 172 0.86 -0.07 25.51
CA LYS A 172 0.23 -0.65 26.71
C LYS A 172 -1.02 -1.44 26.35
N LYS A 173 -1.92 -0.87 25.52
CA LYS A 173 -3.14 -1.54 25.03
C LYS A 173 -2.83 -2.80 24.23
N ALA A 174 -1.73 -2.81 23.49
CA ALA A 174 -1.24 -3.96 22.73
C ALA A 174 -0.44 -4.98 23.58
N ASN A 175 -0.30 -4.75 24.89
CA ASN A 175 0.52 -5.58 25.79
C ASN A 175 2.00 -5.69 25.35
N ALA A 176 2.52 -4.65 24.69
CA ALA A 176 3.88 -4.61 24.17
C ALA A 176 4.83 -3.75 25.02
N HIS A 177 4.30 -2.85 25.87
CA HIS A 177 5.10 -1.87 26.60
C HIS A 177 6.22 -2.50 27.46
N ASP A 178 5.88 -3.46 28.32
CA ASP A 178 6.85 -4.10 29.23
C ASP A 178 7.92 -4.89 28.48
N PHE A 179 7.57 -5.46 27.32
CA PHE A 179 8.52 -6.12 26.43
C PHE A 179 9.50 -5.11 25.84
N ILE A 180 9.00 -3.98 25.35
CA ILE A 180 9.81 -2.91 24.75
C ILE A 180 10.76 -2.30 25.78
N ALA A 181 10.29 -2.04 27.01
CA ALA A 181 11.09 -1.45 28.08
C ALA A 181 12.30 -2.32 28.48
N LYS A 182 12.18 -3.66 28.33
CA LYS A 182 13.26 -4.61 28.63
C LYS A 182 14.30 -4.73 27.51
N LEU A 183 14.08 -4.14 26.34
CA LEU A 183 15.03 -4.23 25.23
C LEU A 183 16.27 -3.36 25.51
N PRO A 184 17.49 -3.87 25.23
CA PRO A 184 18.70 -3.07 25.28
C PRO A 184 18.60 -1.84 24.38
N GLN A 185 19.13 -0.70 24.82
CA GLN A 185 19.05 0.56 24.07
C GLN A 185 19.54 0.45 22.61
N TYR A 186 20.54 -0.38 22.31
CA TYR A 186 21.00 -0.56 20.92
C TYR A 186 20.03 -1.38 20.03
N LYS A 187 19.16 -2.21 20.64
CA LYS A 187 18.06 -2.90 19.94
C LYS A 187 16.84 -1.99 19.76
N THR A 188 16.82 -0.85 20.45
CA THR A 188 15.87 0.25 20.25
C THR A 188 16.47 1.42 19.45
N LYS A 189 17.81 1.51 19.27
CA LYS A 189 18.61 2.50 18.48
C LYS A 189 18.46 2.44 16.95
N SER A 190 17.26 2.21 16.50
CA SER A 190 16.77 3.04 15.41
C SER A 190 16.38 4.47 15.89
N LEU A 191 16.46 4.76 17.21
CA LEU A 191 16.06 6.02 17.84
C LEU A 191 17.16 7.08 17.67
N PRO A 192 16.87 8.28 17.12
CA PRO A 192 17.68 9.45 17.40
C PRO A 192 17.46 9.85 18.87
N HIS A 193 18.54 10.12 19.60
CA HIS A 193 18.51 10.91 20.84
C HIS A 193 17.72 12.22 20.59
N GLU A 194 16.85 12.76 21.44
CA GLU A 194 16.89 12.92 22.90
C GLU A 194 15.52 12.68 23.54
N ASN A 195 15.37 11.57 24.25
CA ASN A 195 14.89 11.50 25.62
C ASN A 195 14.75 10.02 25.94
N SER A 196 15.69 9.57 26.76
CA SER A 196 15.64 8.34 27.53
C SER A 196 14.21 8.03 27.94
N LEU A 197 13.71 6.91 27.42
CA LEU A 197 12.62 6.15 28.01
C LEU A 197 13.08 5.72 29.41
N GLU A 198 12.88 6.59 30.41
CA GLU A 198 12.55 6.14 31.76
C GLU A 198 11.03 5.92 31.78
N VAL A 199 10.64 4.68 31.45
CA VAL A 199 9.41 4.03 31.92
C VAL A 199 9.75 2.58 32.21
#